data_AF-A0A5C3FQD5-F1
#
_entry.id   AF-A0A5C3FQD5-F1
#
_cell.length_a   1.000
_cell.length_b   1.000
_cell.length_c   1.000
_cell.angle_alpha   90.00
_cell.angle_beta   90.00
_cell.angle_gamma   90.00
#
_symmetry.space_group_name_H-M   'P 1'
#
loop_
_entity.id
_entity.type
_entity.pdbx_description
1 polymer ?
#
loop_
_entity_poly.entity_id
_entity_poly.type
_entity_poly.pdbx_seq_one_letter_code
_entity_poly.pdbx_strand_id
1 'polypeptide(L)'
;MVRSFPNIVITGTPGTGKSTHSSLLASTYSPSGSSSHPLRQIDVGAVVKAEGFYTEFLEEWQSYEVNEDQLLDHLEPLTGTIAPEPTESEDYDEMETNQAKQQSEEDEERGGLVLDWHTCDVWPERWVDLVVVLRCDHTVLWDRLEKRGYPLNKIQENNQAEIMGVVADDARNSYPAEAVVELTSQESGDVEENVDRIIAWINAWRQARGLE
;
A
#
# COMPACT_ATOMS: atom_id res chain seq x y z
N MET A 1 11.21 16.86 -5.33
CA MET A 1 9.92 17.08 -6.01
C MET A 1 8.76 16.73 -5.06
N VAL A 2 7.83 17.66 -4.88
CA VAL A 2 6.68 17.50 -3.97
C VAL A 2 5.61 16.68 -4.68
N ARG A 3 5.07 15.64 -4.03
CA ARG A 3 4.10 14.72 -4.64
C ARG A 3 2.68 15.28 -4.66
N SER A 4 1.91 14.93 -5.68
CA SER A 4 0.50 15.35 -5.84
C SER A 4 -0.51 14.32 -5.37
N PHE A 5 -0.08 13.07 -5.22
CA PHE A 5 -0.92 11.96 -4.80
C PHE A 5 -0.26 11.21 -3.64
N PRO A 6 -1.04 10.72 -2.67
CA PRO A 6 -0.49 10.00 -1.55
C PRO A 6 0.04 8.63 -1.99
N ASN A 7 1.05 8.15 -1.28
CA ASN A 7 1.49 6.78 -1.37
C ASN A 7 0.86 5.97 -0.24
N ILE A 8 0.29 4.83 -0.60
CA ILE A 8 -0.51 3.99 0.27
C ILE A 8 0.11 2.60 0.30
N VAL A 9 0.36 2.08 1.49
CA VAL A 9 0.71 0.68 1.70
C VAL A 9 -0.57 -0.10 1.95
N ILE A 10 -0.80 -1.17 1.19
CA ILE A 10 -1.84 -2.16 1.49
C ILE A 10 -1.13 -3.43 1.91
N THR A 11 -1.19 -3.72 3.21
CA THR A 11 -0.52 -4.85 3.83
C THR A 11 -1.49 -5.76 4.57
N GLY A 12 -0.98 -6.86 5.12
CA GLY A 12 -1.74 -7.91 5.80
C GLY A 12 -1.28 -9.31 5.40
N THR A 13 -1.70 -10.29 6.17
CA THR A 13 -1.32 -11.70 5.95
C THR A 13 -1.65 -12.17 4.53
N PRO A 14 -0.82 -12.99 3.87
CA PRO A 14 -1.15 -13.59 2.58
C PRO A 14 -2.54 -14.25 2.58
N GLY A 15 -3.44 -13.80 1.70
CA GLY A 15 -4.83 -14.28 1.61
C GLY A 15 -5.91 -13.32 2.13
N THR A 16 -5.53 -12.23 2.80
CA THR A 16 -6.48 -11.21 3.31
C THR A 16 -7.13 -10.36 2.21
N GLY A 17 -6.54 -10.28 1.02
CA GLY A 17 -7.14 -9.61 -0.15
C GLY A 17 -6.41 -8.37 -0.68
N LYS A 18 -5.15 -8.15 -0.29
CA LYS A 18 -4.33 -6.98 -0.68
C LYS A 18 -4.40 -6.64 -2.17
N SER A 19 -4.05 -7.59 -3.03
CA SER A 19 -4.02 -7.39 -4.50
C SER A 19 -5.37 -7.06 -5.12
N THR A 20 -6.46 -7.54 -4.51
CA THR A 20 -7.80 -7.18 -4.96
C THR A 20 -8.15 -5.75 -4.57
N HIS A 21 -7.79 -5.33 -3.34
CA HIS A 21 -8.01 -3.95 -2.89
C HIS A 21 -7.15 -2.95 -3.67
N SER A 22 -5.85 -3.24 -3.84
CA SER A 22 -4.93 -2.35 -4.54
C SER A 22 -5.28 -2.18 -6.01
N SER A 23 -5.64 -3.27 -6.69
CA SER A 23 -6.08 -3.22 -8.09
C SER A 23 -7.40 -2.45 -8.25
N LEU A 24 -8.40 -2.73 -7.41
CA LEU A 24 -9.68 -2.01 -7.46
C LEU A 24 -9.48 -0.53 -7.16
N LEU A 25 -8.79 -0.18 -6.07
CA LEU A 25 -8.48 1.19 -5.70
C LEU A 25 -7.81 1.96 -6.84
N ALA A 26 -6.78 1.37 -7.46
CA ALA A 26 -6.06 2.01 -8.56
C ALA A 26 -6.97 2.24 -9.78
N SER A 27 -7.86 1.31 -10.09
CA SER A 27 -8.79 1.39 -11.22
C SER A 27 -10.05 2.24 -10.96
N THR A 28 -10.39 2.49 -9.71
CA THR A 28 -11.62 3.20 -9.33
C THR A 28 -11.36 4.66 -9.01
N TYR A 29 -10.25 4.97 -8.32
CA TYR A 29 -9.96 6.34 -7.94
C TYR A 29 -9.70 7.22 -9.16
N SER A 30 -10.42 8.33 -9.25
CA SER A 30 -10.17 9.39 -10.21
C SER A 30 -10.37 10.76 -9.55
N PRO A 31 -9.47 11.73 -9.76
CA PRO A 31 -9.61 13.10 -9.27
C PRO A 31 -10.90 13.76 -9.76
N SER A 32 -11.39 14.73 -8.99
CA SER A 32 -12.50 15.57 -9.44
C SER A 32 -12.12 16.31 -10.74
N GLY A 33 -12.83 16.01 -11.83
CA GLY A 33 -12.62 16.67 -13.12
C GLY A 33 -11.56 16.03 -14.03
N SER A 34 -11.00 14.88 -13.64
CA SER A 34 -10.16 14.04 -14.50
C SER A 34 -10.87 12.73 -14.87
N SER A 35 -10.46 12.14 -15.98
CA SER A 35 -10.87 10.77 -16.37
C SER A 35 -9.70 9.78 -16.27
N SER A 36 -8.57 10.19 -15.72
CA SER A 36 -7.42 9.32 -15.53
C SER A 36 -7.43 8.67 -14.15
N HIS A 37 -6.65 7.60 -14.03
CA HIS A 37 -6.42 6.86 -12.79
C HIS A 37 -5.00 7.15 -12.32
N PRO A 38 -4.83 8.05 -11.34
CA PRO A 38 -3.53 8.55 -10.97
C PRO A 38 -2.73 7.58 -10.08
N LEU A 39 -3.40 6.59 -9.50
CA LEU A 39 -2.78 5.63 -8.60
C LEU A 39 -2.16 4.48 -9.40
N ARG A 40 -0.98 4.04 -8.98
CA ARG A 40 -0.22 2.95 -9.59
C ARG A 40 -0.06 1.83 -8.58
N GLN A 41 -0.70 0.71 -8.85
CA GLN A 41 -0.46 -0.51 -8.09
C GLN A 41 0.95 -1.04 -8.37
N ILE A 42 1.72 -1.25 -7.31
CA ILE A 42 2.99 -1.96 -7.34
C ILE A 42 2.79 -3.29 -6.61
N ASP A 43 2.64 -4.37 -7.37
CA ASP A 43 2.74 -5.73 -6.82
C ASP A 43 4.23 -6.02 -6.58
N VAL A 44 4.65 -5.86 -5.32
CA VAL A 44 6.05 -6.02 -4.92
C VAL A 44 6.54 -7.43 -5.19
N GLY A 45 5.68 -8.45 -5.02
CA GLY A 45 6.03 -9.83 -5.31
C GLY A 45 6.28 -10.08 -6.80
N ALA A 46 5.58 -9.37 -7.68
CA ALA A 46 5.82 -9.42 -9.12
C ALA A 46 7.11 -8.67 -9.51
N VAL A 47 7.34 -7.47 -8.95
CA VAL A 47 8.56 -6.67 -9.21
C VAL A 47 9.81 -7.43 -8.79
N VAL A 48 9.84 -7.97 -7.57
CA VAL A 48 10.97 -8.75 -7.05
C VAL A 48 11.33 -9.91 -7.98
N LYS A 49 10.33 -10.63 -8.52
CA LYS A 49 10.54 -11.74 -9.44
C LYS A 49 11.02 -11.29 -10.82
N ALA A 50 10.45 -10.21 -11.35
CA ALA A 50 10.76 -9.72 -12.69
C ALA A 50 12.16 -9.13 -12.77
N GLU A 51 12.55 -8.33 -11.77
CA GLU A 51 13.83 -7.63 -11.74
C GLU A 51 14.95 -8.46 -11.07
N GLY A 52 14.59 -9.54 -10.39
CA GLY A 52 15.56 -10.42 -9.73
C GLY A 52 16.08 -9.88 -8.40
N PHE A 53 15.28 -9.10 -7.67
CA PHE A 53 15.65 -8.52 -6.37
C PHE A 53 15.53 -9.54 -5.23
N TYR A 54 16.22 -10.67 -5.34
CA TYR A 54 16.26 -11.71 -4.32
C TYR A 54 17.61 -12.43 -4.31
N THR A 55 18.00 -12.93 -3.14
CA THR A 55 19.27 -13.66 -2.93
C THR A 55 19.10 -15.15 -3.18
N GLU A 56 18.05 -15.75 -2.59
CA GLU A 56 17.77 -17.18 -2.69
C GLU A 56 16.27 -17.49 -2.69
N PHE A 57 15.92 -18.64 -3.28
CA PHE A 57 14.58 -19.22 -3.16
C PHE A 57 14.60 -20.31 -2.09
N LEU A 58 13.80 -20.11 -1.06
CA LEU A 58 13.66 -21.04 0.05
C LEU A 58 12.55 -22.05 -0.25
N GLU A 59 12.93 -23.25 -0.71
CA GLU A 59 11.97 -24.30 -1.09
C GLU A 59 11.04 -24.70 0.06
N GLU A 60 11.52 -24.74 1.30
CA GLU A 60 10.74 -25.09 2.49
C GLU A 60 9.55 -24.12 2.70
N TRP A 61 9.80 -22.84 2.47
CA TRP A 61 8.84 -21.75 2.71
C TRP A 61 8.10 -21.34 1.43
N GLN A 62 8.52 -21.88 0.28
CA GLN A 62 8.05 -21.49 -1.05
C GLN A 62 8.05 -19.94 -1.19
N SER A 63 9.17 -19.32 -0.78
CA SER A 63 9.33 -17.87 -0.70
C SER A 63 10.73 -17.47 -1.15
N TYR A 64 10.88 -16.23 -1.60
CA TYR A 64 12.18 -15.63 -1.90
C TYR A 64 12.67 -14.85 -0.68
N GLU A 65 13.96 -14.91 -0.40
CA GLU A 65 14.62 -13.90 0.44
C GLU A 65 14.84 -12.65 -0.42
N VAL A 66 14.11 -11.58 -0.10
CA VAL A 66 14.08 -10.35 -0.92
C VAL A 66 15.30 -9.49 -0.63
N ASN A 67 15.92 -8.96 -1.69
CA ASN A 67 16.93 -7.92 -1.57
C ASN A 67 16.23 -6.57 -1.41
N GLU A 68 16.04 -6.15 -0.17
CA GLU A 68 15.33 -4.92 0.20
C GLU A 68 16.02 -3.67 -0.35
N ASP A 69 17.35 -3.59 -0.29
CA ASP A 69 18.11 -2.43 -0.79
C ASP A 69 17.84 -2.19 -2.29
N GLN A 70 17.90 -3.24 -3.11
CA GLN A 70 17.64 -3.12 -4.55
C GLN A 70 16.18 -2.76 -4.86
N LEU A 71 15.26 -3.31 -4.08
CA LEU A 71 13.84 -3.00 -4.19
C LEU A 71 13.57 -1.53 -3.85
N LEU A 72 14.20 -1.02 -2.79
CA LEU A 72 14.08 0.37 -2.38
C LEU A 72 14.70 1.31 -3.42
N ASP A 73 15.91 1.03 -3.88
CA ASP A 73 16.59 1.82 -4.92
C ASP A 73 15.76 1.91 -6.21
N HIS A 74 15.08 0.82 -6.57
CA HIS A 74 14.21 0.76 -7.75
C HIS A 74 12.93 1.61 -7.59
N LEU A 75 12.32 1.58 -6.41
CA LEU A 75 11.03 2.25 -6.17
C LEU A 75 11.19 3.72 -5.75
N GLU A 76 12.33 4.11 -5.17
CA GLU A 76 12.54 5.47 -4.64
C GLU A 76 12.17 6.58 -5.64
N PRO A 77 12.60 6.54 -6.91
CA PRO A 77 12.28 7.60 -7.87
C PRO A 77 10.77 7.77 -8.10
N LEU A 78 9.98 6.71 -7.91
CA LEU A 78 8.54 6.71 -8.18
C LEU A 78 7.70 7.29 -7.03
N THR A 79 8.31 7.48 -5.85
CA THR A 79 7.58 7.79 -4.61
C THR A 79 7.10 9.24 -4.54
N GLY A 80 7.70 10.13 -5.31
CA GLY A 80 7.53 11.58 -5.12
C GLY A 80 8.14 11.99 -3.79
N THR A 81 9.34 12.58 -3.88
CA THR A 81 10.33 12.65 -2.79
C THR A 81 9.85 13.22 -1.44
N ILE A 82 8.80 14.04 -1.43
CA ILE A 82 8.27 14.75 -0.23
C ILE A 82 6.75 14.97 -0.36
N ALA A 83 5.99 14.78 0.73
CA ALA A 83 4.57 15.13 0.82
C ALA A 83 4.37 16.66 0.92
N PRO A 84 3.36 17.26 0.28
CA PRO A 84 3.04 18.66 0.52
C PRO A 84 2.63 18.88 1.97
N GLU A 85 2.96 20.05 2.50
CA GLU A 85 2.50 20.47 3.81
C GLU A 85 0.99 20.81 3.79
N PRO A 86 0.24 20.51 4.86
CA PRO A 86 -1.15 20.93 4.98
C PRO A 86 -1.31 22.46 4.95
N THR A 87 -2.40 22.94 4.36
CA THR A 87 -2.71 24.38 4.22
C THR A 87 -2.95 25.09 5.55
N GLU A 88 -3.32 24.35 6.59
CA GLU A 88 -3.56 24.86 7.94
C GLU A 88 -2.31 24.82 8.84
N SER A 89 -1.18 24.31 8.36
CA SER A 89 0.06 24.27 9.13
C SER A 89 0.74 25.65 9.22
N GLU A 90 1.45 25.91 10.32
CA GLU A 90 2.19 27.18 10.50
C GLU A 90 3.39 27.31 9.55
N ASP A 91 3.94 26.17 9.10
CA ASP A 91 5.06 26.06 8.16
C ASP A 91 4.61 25.80 6.71
N TYR A 92 3.34 26.07 6.40
CA TYR A 92 2.76 25.85 5.06
C TYR A 92 3.47 26.66 3.96
N ASP A 93 4.01 25.97 2.95
CA ASP A 93 4.62 26.57 1.76
C ASP A 93 3.68 26.48 0.52
N GLU A 94 3.11 27.62 0.14
CA GLU A 94 2.28 27.75 -1.06
C GLU A 94 3.03 27.39 -2.36
N MET A 95 4.34 27.62 -2.44
CA MET A 95 5.12 27.34 -3.64
C MET A 95 5.23 25.84 -3.88
N GLU A 96 5.48 25.04 -2.83
CA GLU A 96 5.54 23.59 -2.90
C GLU A 96 4.21 22.98 -3.37
N THR A 97 3.10 23.49 -2.83
CA THR A 97 1.75 23.06 -3.20
C THR A 97 1.43 23.42 -4.66
N ASN A 98 1.81 24.62 -5.10
CA ASN A 98 1.63 25.03 -6.49
C ASN A 98 2.50 24.25 -7.47
N GLN A 99 3.67 23.77 -7.06
CA GLN A 99 4.51 22.87 -7.85
C GLN A 99 3.85 21.50 -8.01
N ALA A 100 3.33 20.91 -6.92
CA ALA A 100 2.59 19.65 -6.98
C ALA A 100 1.39 19.77 -7.95
N LYS A 101 0.58 20.84 -7.84
CA LYS A 101 -0.55 21.09 -8.78
C LYS A 101 -0.17 21.11 -10.26
N GLN A 102 1.08 21.47 -10.59
CA GLN A 102 1.56 21.55 -11.97
C GLN A 102 2.08 20.21 -12.50
N GLN A 103 2.32 19.21 -11.64
CA GLN A 103 2.71 17.88 -12.09
C GLN A 103 1.61 17.24 -12.93
N SER A 104 1.98 16.66 -14.07
CA SER A 104 1.03 15.95 -14.91
C SER A 104 0.60 14.63 -14.26
N GLU A 105 -0.54 14.10 -14.69
CA GLU A 105 -0.98 12.77 -14.25
C GLU A 105 -0.18 11.63 -14.87
N GLU A 106 0.79 11.91 -15.75
CA GLU A 106 1.66 10.88 -16.34
C GLU A 106 3.05 10.89 -15.69
N ASP A 107 3.34 11.89 -14.84
CA ASP A 107 4.62 12.01 -14.16
C ASP A 107 4.77 10.89 -13.13
N GLU A 108 5.84 10.09 -13.26
CA GLU A 108 6.13 9.01 -12.33
C GLU A 108 6.61 9.51 -10.97
N GLU A 109 7.05 10.76 -10.86
CA GLU A 109 7.53 11.40 -9.62
C GLU A 109 6.42 12.11 -8.83
N ARG A 110 5.15 12.00 -9.27
CA ARG A 110 4.00 12.63 -8.58
C ARG A 110 3.49 11.86 -7.36
N GLY A 111 4.15 10.76 -7.00
CA GLY A 111 3.67 9.80 -6.02
C GLY A 111 2.52 8.95 -6.57
N GLY A 112 1.49 8.72 -5.74
CA GLY A 112 0.34 7.89 -6.11
C GLY A 112 0.64 6.40 -6.14
N LEU A 113 1.63 5.94 -5.39
CA LEU A 113 1.95 4.51 -5.31
C LEU A 113 0.97 3.78 -4.40
N VAL A 114 0.50 2.61 -4.84
CA VAL A 114 -0.22 1.66 -4.00
C VAL A 114 0.67 0.43 -3.86
N LEU A 115 1.43 0.38 -2.76
CA LEU A 115 2.40 -0.68 -2.46
C LEU A 115 1.65 -1.90 -1.91
N ASP A 116 1.55 -2.96 -2.69
CA ASP A 116 0.92 -4.23 -2.31
C ASP A 116 1.98 -5.23 -1.89
N TRP A 117 2.10 -5.43 -0.57
CA TRP A 117 3.00 -6.44 -0.02
C TRP A 117 2.57 -6.94 1.35
N HIS A 118 3.06 -8.12 1.76
CA HIS A 118 2.65 -8.75 3.02
C HIS A 118 3.37 -8.20 4.25
N THR A 119 4.47 -7.48 4.05
CA THR A 119 5.22 -6.76 5.09
C THR A 119 5.28 -5.27 4.73
N CYS A 120 5.55 -4.41 5.71
CA CYS A 120 5.52 -2.96 5.53
C CYS A 120 6.66 -2.21 6.22
N ASP A 121 7.47 -2.86 7.04
CA ASP A 121 8.58 -2.28 7.79
C ASP A 121 9.78 -1.88 6.91
N VAL A 122 9.89 -2.45 5.71
CA VAL A 122 10.95 -2.09 4.75
C VAL A 122 10.84 -0.66 4.22
N TRP A 123 9.64 -0.09 4.15
CA TRP A 123 9.45 1.20 3.47
C TRP A 123 9.89 2.35 4.38
N PRO A 124 10.72 3.28 3.89
CA PRO A 124 11.03 4.51 4.63
C PRO A 124 9.75 5.26 5.00
N GLU A 125 9.60 5.67 6.25
CA GLU A 125 8.39 6.36 6.76
C GLU A 125 7.98 7.55 5.88
N ARG A 126 8.95 8.33 5.39
CA ARG A 126 8.74 9.46 4.45
C ARG A 126 8.00 9.09 3.16
N TRP A 127 8.06 7.83 2.73
CA TRP A 127 7.39 7.40 1.51
C TRP A 127 5.90 7.24 1.71
N VAL A 128 5.42 6.99 2.93
CA VAL A 128 4.08 6.44 3.15
C VAL A 128 3.20 7.48 3.83
N ASP A 129 2.03 7.75 3.24
CA ASP A 129 1.04 8.63 3.86
C ASP A 129 -0.05 7.84 4.60
N LEU A 130 -0.30 6.59 4.20
CA LEU A 130 -1.32 5.71 4.78
C LEU A 130 -0.86 4.24 4.71
N VAL A 131 -1.03 3.53 5.81
CA VAL A 131 -0.85 2.08 5.90
C VAL A 131 -2.19 1.43 6.18
N VAL A 132 -2.71 0.69 5.21
CA VAL A 132 -3.92 -0.10 5.34
C VAL A 132 -3.55 -1.55 5.65
N VAL A 133 -3.89 -2.01 6.85
CA VAL A 133 -3.69 -3.41 7.27
C VAL A 133 -4.99 -4.18 7.09
N LEU A 134 -5.03 -5.08 6.11
CA LEU A 134 -6.18 -5.94 5.87
C LEU A 134 -6.16 -7.14 6.82
N ARG A 135 -7.28 -7.33 7.52
CA ARG A 135 -7.52 -8.42 8.48
C ARG A 135 -8.70 -9.26 8.02
N CYS A 136 -8.71 -10.54 8.35
CA CYS A 136 -9.91 -11.37 8.15
C CYS A 136 -10.00 -12.48 9.18
N ASP A 137 -11.18 -13.06 9.33
CA ASP A 137 -11.35 -14.21 10.21
C ASP A 137 -10.45 -15.37 9.75
N HIS A 138 -9.85 -16.06 10.71
CA HIS A 138 -8.88 -17.11 10.45
C HIS A 138 -9.49 -18.29 9.68
N THR A 139 -10.78 -18.59 9.86
CA THR A 139 -11.46 -19.65 9.10
C THR A 139 -11.65 -19.25 7.63
N VAL A 140 -11.98 -17.98 7.39
CA VAL A 140 -12.07 -17.43 6.04
C VAL A 140 -10.70 -17.42 5.35
N LEU A 141 -9.65 -17.05 6.09
CA LEU A 141 -8.28 -17.07 5.59
C LEU A 141 -7.86 -18.49 5.20
N TRP A 142 -8.13 -19.46 6.06
CA TRP A 142 -7.85 -20.88 5.83
C TRP A 142 -8.48 -21.36 4.51
N ASP A 143 -9.79 -21.14 4.35
CA ASP A 143 -10.53 -21.55 3.15
C ASP A 143 -9.96 -20.92 1.88
N ARG A 144 -9.54 -19.65 1.94
CA ARG A 144 -8.92 -18.94 0.81
C ARG A 144 -7.56 -19.54 0.45
N LEU A 145 -6.73 -19.86 1.43
CA LEU A 145 -5.41 -20.44 1.20
C LEU A 145 -5.49 -21.89 0.70
N GLU A 146 -6.44 -22.68 1.22
CA GLU A 146 -6.71 -24.04 0.75
C GLU A 146 -7.19 -24.03 -0.72
N LYS A 147 -8.12 -23.13 -1.08
CA LYS A 147 -8.57 -22.95 -2.47
C LYS A 147 -7.45 -22.51 -3.42
N ARG A 148 -6.42 -21.83 -2.92
CA ARG A 148 -5.21 -21.46 -3.67
C ARG A 148 -4.21 -22.62 -3.82
N GLY A 149 -4.48 -23.78 -3.22
CA GLY A 149 -3.63 -24.97 -3.32
C GLY A 149 -2.35 -24.86 -2.49
N TYR A 150 -2.35 -24.06 -1.42
CA TYR A 150 -1.18 -23.95 -0.55
C TYR A 150 -0.98 -25.26 0.22
N PRO A 151 0.27 -25.67 0.49
CA PRO A 151 0.52 -26.85 1.32
C PRO A 151 0.11 -26.56 2.78
N LEU A 152 -0.32 -27.61 3.50
CA LEU A 152 -0.93 -27.47 4.83
C LEU A 152 -0.04 -26.73 5.83
N ASN A 153 1.28 -26.97 5.83
CA ASN A 153 2.23 -26.27 6.68
C ASN A 153 2.20 -24.76 6.45
N LYS A 154 2.17 -24.32 5.18
CA LYS A 154 2.10 -22.91 4.82
C LYS A 154 0.75 -22.29 5.17
N ILE A 155 -0.34 -23.04 5.05
CA ILE A 155 -1.66 -22.58 5.52
C ILE A 155 -1.63 -22.35 7.04
N GLN A 156 -1.11 -23.32 7.80
CA GLN A 156 -1.02 -23.24 9.26
C GLN A 156 -0.19 -22.04 9.72
N GLU A 157 0.97 -21.84 9.10
CA GLU A 157 1.87 -20.71 9.38
C GLU A 157 1.18 -19.35 9.16
N ASN A 158 0.63 -19.13 7.95
CA ASN A 158 -0.06 -17.86 7.64
C ASN A 158 -1.28 -17.66 8.54
N ASN A 159 -2.04 -18.71 8.79
CA ASN A 159 -3.21 -18.61 9.66
C ASN A 159 -2.83 -18.28 11.11
N GLN A 160 -1.73 -18.83 11.62
CA GLN A 160 -1.19 -18.48 12.92
C GLN A 160 -0.70 -17.03 12.95
N ALA A 161 -0.03 -16.55 11.90
CA ALA A 161 0.40 -15.17 11.79
C ALA A 161 -0.78 -14.19 11.85
N GLU A 162 -1.90 -14.50 11.19
CA GLU A 162 -3.13 -13.69 11.24
C GLU A 162 -3.76 -13.68 12.65
N ILE A 163 -3.81 -14.85 13.31
CA ILE A 163 -4.33 -14.98 14.68
C ILE A 163 -3.49 -14.16 15.66
N MET A 164 -2.17 -14.21 15.52
CA MET A 164 -1.23 -13.48 16.38
C MET A 164 -1.14 -12.00 16.03
N GLY A 165 -1.70 -11.57 14.89
CA GLY A 165 -1.69 -10.17 14.47
C GLY A 165 -0.32 -9.66 14.03
N VAL A 166 0.58 -10.54 13.57
CA VAL A 166 1.98 -10.22 13.27
C VAL A 166 2.11 -8.98 12.39
N VAL A 167 1.44 -8.98 11.22
CA VAL A 167 1.53 -7.87 10.26
C VAL A 167 0.90 -6.58 10.80
N ALA A 168 -0.12 -6.68 11.65
CA ALA A 168 -0.72 -5.51 12.28
C ALA A 168 0.20 -4.89 13.33
N ASP A 169 0.91 -5.73 14.08
CA ASP A 169 1.91 -5.28 15.06
C ASP A 169 3.11 -4.66 14.35
N ASP A 170 3.60 -5.25 13.25
CA ASP A 170 4.68 -4.70 12.44
C ASP A 170 4.33 -3.29 11.93
N ALA A 171 3.11 -3.10 11.40
CA ALA A 171 2.64 -1.79 10.95
C ALA A 171 2.59 -0.76 12.10
N ARG A 172 2.07 -1.14 13.27
CA ARG A 172 1.99 -0.24 14.43
C ARG A 172 3.35 0.09 15.05
N ASN A 173 4.34 -0.78 14.88
CA ASN A 173 5.71 -0.54 15.34
C ASN A 173 6.54 0.29 14.36
N SER A 174 6.20 0.25 13.07
CA SER A 174 6.98 0.90 12.00
C SER A 174 6.45 2.28 11.61
N TYR A 175 5.17 2.57 11.88
CA TYR A 175 4.50 3.79 11.45
C TYR A 175 3.76 4.50 12.59
N PRO A 176 3.56 5.82 12.49
CA PRO A 176 2.75 6.56 13.44
C PRO A 176 1.30 6.07 13.45
N ALA A 177 0.68 6.06 14.63
CA ALA A 177 -0.64 5.45 14.84
C ALA A 177 -1.74 6.08 13.97
N GLU A 178 -1.63 7.37 13.66
CA GLU A 178 -2.55 8.11 12.79
C GLU A 178 -2.47 7.70 11.31
N ALA A 179 -1.35 7.13 10.88
CA ALA A 179 -1.16 6.64 9.51
C ALA A 179 -1.63 5.19 9.34
N VAL A 180 -1.84 4.44 10.42
CA VAL A 180 -2.19 3.01 10.38
C VAL A 180 -3.70 2.81 10.53
N VAL A 181 -4.32 2.16 9.55
CA VAL A 181 -5.75 1.83 9.55
C VAL A 181 -5.93 0.33 9.32
N GLU A 182 -6.59 -0.34 10.26
CA GLU A 182 -7.01 -1.73 10.08
C GLU A 182 -8.39 -1.81 9.42
N LEU A 183 -8.51 -2.63 8.37
CA LEU A 183 -9.75 -2.88 7.65
C LEU A 183 -10.06 -4.38 7.62
N THR A 184 -11.34 -4.72 7.77
CA THR A 184 -11.80 -6.10 7.68
C THR A 184 -12.06 -6.47 6.22
N SER A 185 -11.65 -7.66 5.79
CA SER A 185 -11.76 -8.15 4.40
C SER A 185 -12.11 -9.64 4.34
N GLN A 186 -13.39 -9.96 4.55
CA GLN A 186 -13.94 -11.31 4.63
C GLN A 186 -14.80 -11.66 3.40
N GLU A 187 -15.59 -10.73 2.91
CA GLU A 187 -16.49 -10.91 1.77
C GLU A 187 -16.29 -9.85 0.67
N SER A 188 -16.98 -10.01 -0.46
CA SER A 188 -16.82 -9.09 -1.59
C SER A 188 -17.31 -7.68 -1.28
N GLY A 189 -18.35 -7.54 -0.44
CA GLY A 189 -18.85 -6.24 -0.01
C GLY A 189 -17.82 -5.43 0.77
N ASP A 190 -17.01 -6.10 1.59
CA ASP A 190 -15.93 -5.45 2.34
C ASP A 190 -14.92 -4.77 1.41
N VAL A 191 -14.62 -5.37 0.25
CA VAL A 191 -13.63 -4.82 -0.70
C VAL A 191 -14.09 -3.47 -1.24
N GLU A 192 -15.36 -3.38 -1.65
CA GLU A 192 -15.95 -2.15 -2.18
C GLU A 192 -16.01 -1.07 -1.10
N GLU A 193 -16.50 -1.40 0.10
CA GLU A 193 -16.57 -0.47 1.23
C GLU A 193 -15.19 0.03 1.66
N ASN A 194 -14.19 -0.86 1.72
CA ASN A 194 -12.83 -0.50 2.05
C ASN A 194 -12.21 0.43 1.01
N VAL A 195 -12.43 0.16 -0.29
CA VAL A 195 -11.94 1.03 -1.36
C VAL A 195 -12.59 2.41 -1.28
N ASP A 196 -13.91 2.49 -1.07
CA ASP A 196 -14.61 3.77 -0.89
C ASP A 196 -14.05 4.56 0.29
N ARG A 197 -13.76 3.88 1.40
CA ARG A 197 -13.15 4.50 2.59
C ARG A 197 -11.74 5.03 2.30
N ILE A 198 -10.92 4.28 1.55
CA ILE A 198 -9.58 4.73 1.16
C ILE A 198 -9.68 5.92 0.19
N ILE A 199 -10.61 5.90 -0.77
CA ILE A 199 -10.86 7.02 -1.68
C ILE A 199 -11.26 8.28 -0.92
N ALA A 200 -12.18 8.16 0.04
CA ALA A 200 -12.58 9.28 0.88
C ALA A 200 -11.39 9.87 1.65
N TRP A 201 -10.49 9.01 2.15
CA TRP A 201 -9.25 9.44 2.80
C TRP A 201 -8.31 10.17 1.81
N ILE A 202 -8.14 9.66 0.58
CA ILE A 202 -7.31 10.31 -0.44
C ILE A 202 -7.83 11.72 -0.74
N ASN A 203 -9.16 11.87 -0.92
CA ASN A 203 -9.77 13.18 -1.17
C ASN A 203 -9.52 14.14 0.00
N ALA A 204 -9.68 13.67 1.24
CA ALA A 204 -9.38 14.49 2.42
C ALA A 204 -7.90 14.86 2.50
N TRP A 205 -6.98 13.94 2.21
CA TRP A 205 -5.54 14.18 2.17
C TRP A 205 -5.17 15.27 1.17
N ARG A 206 -5.81 15.26 -0.01
CA ARG A 206 -5.58 16.25 -1.08
C ARG A 206 -6.18 17.62 -0.74
N GLN A 207 -7.40 17.66 -0.23
CA GLN A 207 -8.07 18.90 0.20
C GLN A 207 -7.31 19.59 1.34
N ALA A 208 -6.84 18.82 2.33
CA ALA A 208 -6.04 19.36 3.43
C ALA A 208 -4.71 19.99 2.96
N ARG A 209 -4.24 19.62 1.77
CA ARG A 209 -3.04 20.16 1.11
C ARG A 209 -3.37 21.13 -0.01
N GLY A 210 -4.63 21.52 -0.15
CA GLY A 210 -5.11 22.45 -1.17
C GLY A 210 -4.94 21.95 -2.61
N LEU A 211 -4.77 20.64 -2.83
CA LEU A 211 -4.58 20.01 -4.14
C LEU A 211 -5.90 19.71 -4.87
N GLU A 212 -7.03 19.88 -4.18
CA GLU A 212 -8.41 19.86 -4.69
C GLU A 212 -9.22 21.01 -4.09
#